data_AF-A0A2G5S8T0-F1
#
_entry.id   AF-A0A2G5S8T0-F1
#
_cell.length_a   1.000
_cell.length_b   1.000
_cell.length_c   1.000
_cell.angle_alpha   90.00
_cell.angle_beta   90.00
_cell.angle_gamma   90.00
#
_symmetry.space_group_name_H-M   'P 1'
#
loop_
_entity.id
_entity.type
_entity.pdbx_description
1 polymer ?
#
loop_
_entity_poly.entity_id
_entity_poly.type
_entity_poly.pdbx_seq_one_letter_code
_entity_poly.pdbx_strand_id
1 'polypeptide(L)'
;MPCKIPKAAYSDLATIRKFVLYDVLLEVSPNYGYKRLCEALRKKLDYRKYEYLYYQIYNGNLEPNMPRFFSKSFSDLPMEVLDEIVSNLSAKESLGVRKVCRNLRDVIDQQKPNFKILKMCFDRNQSIILKIDDLDLKFPKDSYEEPLKRLENSLKSSRHVEKFELKLDDSQGSKSLVEMLRDVSSTRLKVGKAKISVENTDDALEILGFFEPGELKKIELEDTIAWRHGNVERLVEMDQFKQAEDVHIREFGVFDSESEILKKFLHLKRMVIKLNVLTKEVALYLKNVSF
;
A
#
# COMPACT_ATOMS: atom_id res chain seq x y z
N MET A 1 -22.07 61.96 -3.89
CA MET A 1 -23.53 61.77 -4.00
C MET A 1 -23.87 60.36 -3.55
N PRO A 2 -24.88 60.14 -2.68
CA PRO A 2 -25.34 58.79 -2.39
C PRO A 2 -25.89 58.16 -3.68
N CYS A 3 -25.44 56.95 -3.98
CA CYS A 3 -25.84 56.21 -5.17
C CYS A 3 -27.38 56.05 -5.19
N LYS A 4 -28.04 56.56 -6.23
CA LYS A 4 -29.52 56.53 -6.38
C LYS A 4 -30.06 55.15 -6.78
N ILE A 5 -29.19 54.16 -6.96
CA ILE A 5 -29.59 52.81 -7.38
C ILE A 5 -30.32 52.13 -6.20
N PRO A 6 -31.55 51.62 -6.40
CA PRO A 6 -32.29 50.92 -5.36
C PRO A 6 -31.50 49.72 -4.82
N LYS A 7 -31.51 49.50 -3.49
CA LYS A 7 -30.89 48.32 -2.86
C LYS A 7 -31.37 46.99 -3.48
N ALA A 8 -32.58 46.95 -4.02
CA ALA A 8 -33.15 45.79 -4.70
C ALA A 8 -32.44 45.44 -6.03
N ALA A 9 -31.94 46.44 -6.78
CA ALA A 9 -31.27 46.21 -8.07
C ALA A 9 -29.96 45.41 -7.91
N TYR A 10 -29.29 45.58 -6.78
CA TYR A 10 -28.07 44.85 -6.41
C TYR A 10 -28.31 43.37 -6.07
N SER A 11 -29.56 42.93 -5.97
CA SER A 11 -29.91 41.56 -5.60
C SER A 11 -30.35 40.71 -6.78
N ASP A 12 -30.54 41.32 -7.96
CA ASP A 12 -31.07 40.65 -9.12
C ASP A 12 -29.97 39.84 -9.84
N LEU A 13 -30.34 38.67 -10.38
CA LEU A 13 -29.42 37.75 -11.04
C LEU A 13 -28.77 38.35 -12.29
N ALA A 14 -29.48 39.18 -13.04
CA ALA A 14 -28.97 39.88 -14.22
C ALA A 14 -27.92 40.94 -13.85
N THR A 15 -28.09 41.64 -12.73
CA THR A 15 -27.08 42.57 -12.20
C THR A 15 -25.83 41.81 -11.75
N ILE A 16 -25.98 40.72 -11.00
CA ILE A 16 -24.84 39.86 -10.62
C ILE A 16 -24.10 39.35 -11.87
N ARG A 17 -24.83 38.89 -12.89
CA ARG A 17 -24.25 38.45 -14.17
C ARG A 17 -23.42 39.53 -14.85
N LYS A 18 -23.89 40.78 -14.87
CA LYS A 18 -23.14 41.91 -15.47
C LYS A 18 -21.83 42.18 -14.73
N PHE A 19 -21.83 42.10 -13.40
CA PHE A 19 -20.60 42.20 -12.62
C PHE A 19 -19.65 41.05 -12.91
N VAL A 20 -20.14 39.81 -12.95
CA VAL A 20 -19.31 38.64 -13.28
C VAL A 20 -18.73 38.76 -14.70
N LEU A 21 -19.51 39.21 -15.68
CA LEU A 21 -19.03 39.46 -17.04
C LEU A 21 -17.91 40.50 -17.05
N TYR A 22 -18.08 41.60 -16.31
CA TYR A 22 -17.04 42.61 -16.19
C TYR A 22 -15.77 42.05 -15.56
N ASP A 23 -15.90 41.20 -14.52
CA ASP A 23 -14.78 40.55 -13.86
C ASP A 23 -14.05 39.58 -14.81
N VAL A 24 -14.79 38.82 -15.64
CA VAL A 24 -14.22 37.95 -16.67
C VAL A 24 -13.47 38.76 -17.74
N LEU A 25 -14.06 39.85 -18.24
CA LEU A 25 -13.43 40.72 -19.25
C LEU A 25 -12.14 41.38 -18.76
N LEU A 26 -12.02 41.61 -17.45
CA LEU A 26 -10.83 42.15 -16.81
C LEU A 26 -9.88 41.08 -16.29
N GLU A 27 -10.14 39.79 -16.55
CA GLU A 27 -9.36 38.65 -16.07
C GLU A 27 -9.14 38.65 -14.54
N VAL A 28 -10.14 39.16 -13.80
CA VAL A 28 -10.08 39.24 -12.35
C VAL A 28 -10.32 37.85 -11.76
N SER A 29 -9.38 37.36 -10.95
CA SER A 29 -9.55 36.05 -10.29
C SER A 29 -10.92 35.92 -9.57
N PRO A 30 -11.60 34.75 -9.65
CA PRO A 30 -12.94 34.57 -9.09
C PRO A 30 -13.04 34.95 -7.61
N ASN A 31 -12.03 34.59 -6.82
CA ASN A 31 -11.97 34.89 -5.40
C ASN A 31 -11.95 36.40 -5.10
N TYR A 32 -11.17 37.16 -5.88
CA TYR A 32 -11.08 38.61 -5.69
C TYR A 32 -12.38 39.31 -6.13
N GLY A 33 -12.88 38.96 -7.32
CA GLY A 33 -14.14 39.49 -7.85
C GLY A 33 -15.33 39.24 -6.92
N TYR A 34 -15.44 38.02 -6.38
CA TYR A 34 -16.46 37.64 -5.40
C TYR A 34 -16.42 38.51 -4.13
N LYS A 35 -15.23 38.70 -3.53
CA LYS A 35 -15.07 39.52 -2.31
C LYS A 35 -15.50 40.95 -2.58
N ARG A 36 -14.98 41.55 -3.66
CA ARG A 36 -15.32 42.91 -4.08
C ARG A 36 -16.82 43.08 -4.31
N LEU A 37 -17.46 42.12 -4.97
CA LEU A 37 -18.91 42.14 -5.18
C LEU A 37 -19.67 42.04 -3.85
N CYS A 38 -19.31 41.12 -2.97
CA CYS A 38 -19.96 41.00 -1.65
C CYS A 38 -19.84 42.29 -0.82
N GLU A 39 -18.68 42.95 -0.87
CA GLU A 39 -18.45 44.25 -0.23
C GLU A 39 -19.32 45.36 -0.84
N ALA A 40 -19.37 45.44 -2.17
CA ALA A 40 -20.18 46.43 -2.89
C ALA A 40 -21.68 46.27 -2.61
N LEU A 41 -22.18 45.03 -2.56
CA LEU A 41 -23.58 44.72 -2.28
C LEU A 41 -23.90 44.71 -0.77
N ARG A 42 -22.88 44.77 0.10
CA ARG A 42 -22.98 44.56 1.56
C ARG A 42 -23.79 43.31 1.91
N LYS A 43 -23.60 42.24 1.14
CA LYS A 43 -24.34 40.97 1.24
C LYS A 43 -23.42 39.81 0.92
N LYS A 44 -23.50 38.75 1.71
CA LYS A 44 -22.79 37.49 1.44
C LYS A 44 -23.54 36.72 0.35
N LEU A 45 -22.94 36.65 -0.85
CA LEU A 45 -23.43 35.82 -1.94
C LEU A 45 -22.99 34.37 -1.77
N ASP A 46 -23.61 33.45 -2.50
CA ASP A 46 -23.14 32.07 -2.62
C ASP A 46 -21.95 32.02 -3.58
N TYR A 47 -20.77 31.67 -3.05
CA TYR A 47 -19.53 31.59 -3.84
C TYR A 47 -19.64 30.58 -4.98
N ARG A 48 -20.30 29.42 -4.79
CA ARG A 48 -20.41 28.40 -5.84
C ARG A 48 -21.24 28.90 -7.02
N LYS A 49 -22.31 29.65 -6.74
CA LYS A 49 -23.13 30.30 -7.78
C LYS A 49 -22.31 31.32 -8.57
N TYR A 50 -21.53 32.13 -7.86
CA TYR A 50 -20.66 33.13 -8.46
C TYR A 50 -19.58 32.47 -9.35
N GLU A 51 -18.86 31.49 -8.82
CA GLU A 51 -17.77 30.79 -9.51
C GLU A 51 -18.28 30.05 -10.75
N TYR A 52 -19.43 29.40 -10.65
CA TYR A 52 -20.06 28.78 -11.82
C TYR A 52 -20.42 29.80 -12.90
N LEU A 53 -21.04 30.93 -12.53
CA LEU A 53 -21.35 32.00 -13.48
C LEU A 53 -20.07 32.52 -14.13
N TYR A 54 -18.99 32.70 -13.36
CA TYR A 54 -17.71 33.17 -13.86
C TYR A 54 -17.16 32.24 -14.94
N TYR A 55 -17.05 30.94 -14.66
CA TYR A 55 -16.51 29.99 -15.63
C TYR A 55 -17.42 29.73 -16.82
N GLN A 56 -18.75 29.82 -16.66
CA GLN A 56 -19.66 29.74 -17.80
C GLN A 56 -19.46 30.91 -18.76
N ILE A 57 -19.38 32.14 -18.22
CA ILE A 57 -19.16 33.35 -19.02
C ILE A 57 -17.76 33.35 -19.65
N TYR A 58 -16.75 32.92 -18.90
CA TYR A 58 -15.38 32.74 -19.39
C TYR A 58 -15.31 31.78 -20.58
N ASN A 59 -16.10 30.71 -20.56
CA ASN A 59 -16.21 29.74 -21.66
C ASN A 59 -17.20 30.16 -22.77
N GLY A 60 -17.67 31.41 -22.79
CA GLY A 60 -18.53 31.98 -23.84
C GLY A 60 -20.04 31.77 -23.64
N ASN A 61 -20.48 31.17 -22.54
CA ASN A 61 -21.91 31.01 -22.22
C ASN A 61 -22.39 32.21 -21.38
N LEU A 62 -22.95 33.23 -22.05
CA LEU A 62 -23.41 34.48 -21.43
C LEU A 62 -24.73 34.34 -20.66
N GLU A 63 -25.56 33.35 -20.99
CA GLU A 63 -26.85 33.09 -20.35
C GLU A 63 -26.94 31.65 -19.80
N PRO A 64 -26.10 31.29 -18.81
CA PRO A 64 -26.10 29.94 -18.29
C PRO A 64 -27.37 29.68 -17.46
N ASN A 65 -28.02 28.55 -17.76
CA ASN A 65 -29.07 28.00 -16.90
C ASN A 65 -28.45 27.67 -15.54
N MET A 66 -28.99 28.27 -14.47
CA MET A 66 -28.47 28.06 -13.13
C MET A 66 -28.84 26.65 -12.65
N PRO A 67 -27.86 25.83 -12.22
CA PRO A 67 -28.13 24.55 -11.59
C PRO A 67 -29.05 24.74 -10.38
N ARG A 68 -30.05 23.87 -10.23
CA ARG A 68 -30.89 23.85 -9.02
C ARG A 68 -30.07 23.56 -7.76
N PHE A 69 -28.99 22.80 -7.90
CA PHE A 69 -28.05 22.46 -6.84
C PHE A 69 -26.61 22.45 -7.34
N PHE A 70 -25.68 22.97 -6.53
CA PHE A 70 -24.23 22.89 -6.74
C PHE A 70 -23.63 21.70 -5.98
N SER A 71 -24.32 20.56 -6.05
CA SER A 71 -24.06 19.39 -5.20
C SER A 71 -23.01 18.43 -5.77
N LYS A 72 -22.36 18.75 -6.91
CA LYS A 72 -21.32 17.88 -7.45
C LYS A 72 -20.17 17.77 -6.44
N SER A 73 -19.99 16.56 -5.96
CA SER A 73 -18.96 16.09 -5.06
C SER A 73 -17.93 15.29 -5.84
N PHE A 74 -16.78 15.05 -5.23
CA PHE A 74 -15.75 14.19 -5.83
C PHE A 74 -16.30 12.80 -6.17
N SER A 75 -17.25 12.28 -5.38
CA SER A 75 -17.91 11.00 -5.61
C SER A 75 -18.87 10.98 -6.80
N ASP A 76 -19.20 12.14 -7.40
CA ASP A 76 -20.03 12.24 -8.60
C ASP A 76 -19.21 12.18 -9.90
N LEU A 77 -17.88 12.04 -9.80
CA LEU A 77 -17.02 11.79 -10.95
C LEU A 77 -17.29 10.38 -11.52
N PRO A 78 -17.18 10.21 -12.85
CA PRO A 78 -17.24 8.88 -13.46
C PRO A 78 -16.20 7.94 -12.85
N MET A 79 -16.52 6.66 -12.82
CA MET A 79 -15.70 5.67 -12.13
C MET A 79 -14.31 5.54 -12.77
N GLU A 80 -14.23 5.73 -14.09
CA GLU A 80 -12.99 5.72 -14.87
C GLU A 80 -12.03 6.84 -14.43
N VAL A 81 -12.57 8.03 -14.10
CA VAL A 81 -11.77 9.18 -13.64
C VAL A 81 -11.29 8.93 -12.21
N LEU A 82 -12.14 8.38 -11.35
CA LEU A 82 -11.76 8.02 -9.98
C LEU A 82 -10.66 6.95 -9.99
N ASP A 83 -10.78 5.95 -10.86
CA ASP A 83 -9.80 4.88 -11.02
C ASP A 83 -8.44 5.42 -11.51
N GLU A 84 -8.45 6.32 -12.49
CA GLU A 84 -7.22 7.00 -12.96
C GLU A 84 -6.56 7.84 -11.85
N ILE A 85 -7.33 8.60 -11.07
CA ILE A 85 -6.79 9.40 -9.95
C ILE A 85 -6.16 8.47 -8.90
N VAL A 86 -6.89 7.43 -8.50
CA VAL A 86 -6.43 6.51 -7.45
C VAL A 86 -5.20 5.71 -7.90
N SER A 87 -5.11 5.36 -9.18
CA SER A 87 -3.98 4.63 -9.76
C SER A 87 -2.66 5.41 -9.72
N ASN A 88 -2.73 6.73 -9.62
CA ASN A 88 -1.57 7.62 -9.51
C ASN A 88 -1.13 7.87 -8.05
N LEU A 89 -1.82 7.31 -7.05
CA LEU A 89 -1.49 7.50 -5.64
C LEU A 89 -0.36 6.56 -5.19
N SER A 90 0.52 7.05 -4.34
CA SER A 90 1.42 6.21 -3.54
C SER A 90 0.65 5.33 -2.55
N ALA A 91 1.31 4.32 -1.96
CA ALA A 91 0.65 3.45 -0.98
C ALA A 91 0.22 4.25 0.27
N LYS A 92 1.05 5.21 0.71
CA LYS A 92 0.72 6.12 1.80
C LYS A 92 -0.52 6.98 1.50
N GLU A 93 -0.57 7.58 0.30
CA GLU A 93 -1.71 8.41 -0.11
C GLU A 93 -2.97 7.58 -0.28
N SER A 94 -2.87 6.42 -0.93
CA SER A 94 -3.97 5.49 -1.14
C SER A 94 -4.60 5.06 0.19
N LEU A 95 -3.78 4.66 1.17
CA LEU A 95 -4.28 4.32 2.52
C LEU A 95 -4.94 5.50 3.24
N GLY A 96 -4.52 6.74 2.95
CA GLY A 96 -5.18 7.95 3.42
C GLY A 96 -6.55 8.15 2.77
N VAL A 97 -6.61 8.09 1.44
CA VAL A 97 -7.83 8.27 0.65
C VAL A 97 -8.88 7.21 0.98
N ARG A 98 -8.45 5.97 1.25
CA ARG A 98 -9.30 4.86 1.71
C ARG A 98 -10.13 5.16 2.97
N LYS A 99 -9.67 6.10 3.80
CA LYS A 99 -10.35 6.52 5.04
C LYS A 99 -11.37 7.64 4.83
N VAL A 100 -11.38 8.30 3.68
CA VAL A 100 -12.20 9.49 3.43
C VAL A 100 -13.67 9.15 3.26
N CYS A 101 -14.02 8.23 2.36
CA CYS A 101 -15.41 7.82 2.14
C CYS A 101 -15.52 6.36 1.67
N ARG A 102 -16.76 5.82 1.67
CA ARG A 102 -17.03 4.44 1.23
C ARG A 102 -16.71 4.23 -0.26
N ASN A 103 -17.17 5.13 -1.13
CA ASN A 103 -16.92 5.00 -2.57
C ASN A 103 -15.42 4.93 -2.90
N LEU A 104 -14.59 5.81 -2.32
CA LEU A 104 -13.14 5.80 -2.57
C LEU A 104 -12.46 4.56 -2.02
N ARG A 105 -12.93 4.05 -0.88
CA ARG A 105 -12.46 2.77 -0.34
C ARG A 105 -12.76 1.64 -1.31
N ASP A 106 -13.97 1.61 -1.87
CA ASP A 106 -14.38 0.57 -2.80
C ASP A 106 -13.55 0.65 -4.11
N VAL A 107 -13.28 1.86 -4.63
CA VAL A 107 -12.38 2.08 -5.78
C VAL A 107 -10.99 1.50 -5.49
N ILE A 108 -10.40 1.89 -4.37
CA ILE A 108 -9.05 1.45 -3.96
C ILE A 108 -8.99 -0.07 -3.78
N ASP A 109 -9.99 -0.65 -3.12
CA ASP A 109 -10.03 -2.08 -2.82
C ASP A 109 -10.26 -2.91 -4.10
N GLN A 110 -10.95 -2.37 -5.11
CA GLN A 110 -11.16 -3.03 -6.42
C GLN A 110 -9.91 -3.08 -7.29
N GLN A 111 -9.01 -2.09 -7.21
CA GLN A 111 -7.79 -2.06 -8.02
C GLN A 111 -6.84 -3.23 -7.75
N LYS A 112 -6.96 -3.85 -6.58
CA LYS A 112 -6.04 -4.87 -6.06
C LYS A 112 -4.57 -4.49 -6.27
N PRO A 113 -4.02 -3.57 -5.47
CA PRO A 113 -2.69 -3.03 -5.71
C PRO A 113 -1.61 -4.11 -5.66
N ASN A 114 -0.53 -3.87 -6.40
CA ASN A 114 0.72 -4.59 -6.24
C ASN A 114 1.60 -3.82 -5.24
N PHE A 115 2.10 -4.51 -4.22
CA PHE A 115 3.03 -3.91 -3.27
C PHE A 115 4.45 -4.29 -3.62
N LYS A 116 5.37 -3.32 -3.60
CA LYS A 116 6.82 -3.59 -3.75
C LYS A 116 7.38 -4.19 -2.47
N ILE A 117 6.96 -3.66 -1.31
CA ILE A 117 7.38 -4.17 -0.01
C ILE A 117 6.25 -4.12 1.01
N LEU A 118 6.00 -5.24 1.65
CA LEU A 118 5.22 -5.36 2.87
C LEU A 118 6.14 -5.94 3.94
N LYS A 119 6.31 -5.20 5.03
CA LYS A 119 7.25 -5.57 6.10
C LYS A 119 6.60 -5.36 7.46
N MET A 120 6.75 -6.35 8.33
CA MET A 120 6.38 -6.24 9.73
C MET A 120 7.49 -6.79 10.62
N CYS A 121 7.97 -5.96 11.54
CA CYS A 121 9.05 -6.34 12.45
C CYS A 121 8.67 -6.05 13.89
N PHE A 122 8.72 -7.07 14.73
CA PHE A 122 8.70 -6.98 16.17
C PHE A 122 10.14 -6.77 16.65
N ASP A 123 10.46 -5.56 17.06
CA ASP A 123 11.78 -5.22 17.59
C ASP A 123 11.85 -5.53 19.09
N ARG A 124 13.03 -6.01 19.54
CA ARG A 124 13.33 -6.22 20.96
C ARG A 124 13.33 -4.89 21.73
N ASN A 125 13.55 -3.77 21.05
CA ASN A 125 13.46 -2.41 21.60
C ASN A 125 12.02 -1.90 21.82
N GLN A 126 11.07 -2.81 22.04
CA GLN A 126 9.66 -2.52 22.35
C GLN A 126 8.88 -1.72 21.28
N SER A 127 9.19 -1.94 20.01
CA SER A 127 8.40 -1.34 18.94
C SER A 127 8.06 -2.31 17.82
N ILE A 128 6.94 -2.06 17.17
CA ILE A 128 6.52 -2.74 15.96
C ILE A 128 6.71 -1.78 14.80
N ILE A 129 7.42 -2.23 13.78
CA ILE A 129 7.62 -1.47 12.54
C ILE A 129 6.75 -2.11 11.47
N LEU A 130 5.85 -1.32 10.89
CA LEU A 130 5.05 -1.70 9.72
C LEU A 130 5.47 -0.82 8.56
N LYS A 131 5.93 -1.46 7.49
CA LYS A 131 6.28 -0.78 6.24
C LYS A 131 5.47 -1.34 5.07
N ILE A 132 4.86 -0.44 4.32
CA ILE A 132 4.04 -0.70 3.13
C ILE A 132 4.51 0.27 2.06
N ASP A 133 5.37 -0.18 1.15
CA ASP A 133 6.05 0.67 0.16
C ASP A 133 6.70 1.92 0.79
N ASP A 134 6.14 3.10 0.53
CA ASP A 134 6.60 4.40 1.00
C ASP A 134 6.04 4.78 2.40
N LEU A 135 5.09 3.99 2.92
CA LEU A 135 4.59 4.11 4.28
C LEU A 135 5.52 3.38 5.26
N ASP A 136 6.00 4.09 6.27
CA ASP A 136 6.84 3.55 7.34
C ASP A 136 6.28 4.03 8.69
N LEU A 137 5.78 3.10 9.49
CA LEU A 137 5.07 3.37 10.74
C LEU A 137 5.69 2.60 11.89
N LYS A 138 5.85 3.29 13.01
CA LYS A 138 6.35 2.72 14.26
C LYS A 138 5.26 2.77 15.32
N PHE A 139 5.02 1.64 15.96
CA PHE A 139 4.01 1.46 17.02
C PHE A 139 4.67 0.98 18.31
N PRO A 140 4.11 1.30 19.49
CA PRO A 140 4.46 0.62 20.73
C PRO A 140 4.17 -0.89 20.63
N LYS A 141 5.01 -1.73 21.24
CA LYS A 141 4.87 -3.20 21.15
C LYS A 141 3.54 -3.72 21.70
N ASP A 142 2.99 -3.06 22.71
CA ASP A 142 1.70 -3.42 23.31
C ASP A 142 0.50 -3.06 22.43
N SER A 143 0.71 -2.28 21.37
CA SER A 143 -0.33 -1.82 20.43
C SER A 143 -0.21 -2.55 19.09
N TYR A 144 -0.20 -3.89 19.14
CA TYR A 144 -0.02 -4.73 17.95
C TYR A 144 -1.30 -4.89 17.10
N GLU A 145 -2.49 -4.67 17.66
CA GLU A 145 -3.76 -4.85 16.95
C GLU A 145 -3.90 -3.94 15.71
N GLU A 146 -3.58 -2.65 15.85
CA GLU A 146 -3.67 -1.70 14.75
C GLU A 146 -2.73 -2.05 13.58
N PRO A 147 -1.41 -2.27 13.79
CA PRO A 147 -0.54 -2.61 12.69
C PRO A 147 -0.87 -3.98 12.08
N LEU A 148 -1.36 -4.96 12.87
CA LEU A 148 -1.84 -6.24 12.33
C LEU A 148 -3.03 -6.04 11.42
N LYS A 149 -4.05 -5.28 11.85
CA LYS A 149 -5.23 -4.98 11.03
C LYS A 149 -4.86 -4.25 9.74
N ARG A 150 -3.86 -3.36 9.78
CA ARG A 150 -3.38 -2.66 8.57
C ARG A 150 -2.68 -3.64 7.62
N LEU A 151 -1.85 -4.54 8.13
CA LEU A 151 -1.18 -5.56 7.33
C LEU A 151 -2.20 -6.53 6.71
N GLU A 152 -3.12 -7.07 7.52
CA GLU A 152 -4.19 -7.98 7.11
C GLU A 152 -5.00 -7.40 5.95
N ASN A 153 -5.45 -6.16 6.10
CA ASN A 153 -6.21 -5.47 5.06
C ASN A 153 -5.41 -5.28 3.77
N SER A 154 -4.10 -5.03 3.87
CA SER A 154 -3.23 -4.86 2.71
C SER A 154 -2.99 -6.18 2.00
N LEU A 155 -2.81 -7.28 2.76
CA LEU A 155 -2.70 -8.62 2.19
C LEU A 155 -4.00 -9.04 1.49
N LYS A 156 -5.17 -8.81 2.12
CA LYS A 156 -6.49 -9.14 1.56
C LYS A 156 -6.80 -8.39 0.27
N SER A 157 -6.38 -7.13 0.15
CA SER A 157 -6.59 -6.35 -1.07
C SER A 157 -5.49 -6.53 -2.10
N SER A 158 -4.33 -7.10 -1.74
CA SER A 158 -3.21 -7.22 -2.68
C SER A 158 -3.51 -8.18 -3.84
N ARG A 159 -3.01 -7.84 -5.03
CA ARG A 159 -2.91 -8.79 -6.15
C ARG A 159 -1.60 -9.58 -6.09
N HIS A 160 -0.52 -8.90 -5.74
CA HIS A 160 0.83 -9.46 -5.65
C HIS A 160 1.68 -8.61 -4.70
N VAL A 161 2.61 -9.25 -4.02
CA VAL A 161 3.60 -8.61 -3.13
C VAL A 161 5.00 -9.00 -3.61
N GLU A 162 5.78 -8.05 -4.13
CA GLU A 162 7.11 -8.35 -4.66
C GLU A 162 8.05 -8.83 -3.54
N LYS A 163 8.01 -8.17 -2.37
CA LYS A 163 8.81 -8.53 -1.20
C LYS A 163 7.99 -8.51 0.08
N PHE A 164 7.97 -9.63 0.78
CA PHE A 164 7.36 -9.78 2.09
C PHE A 164 8.43 -10.05 3.14
N GLU A 165 8.54 -9.18 4.15
CA GLU A 165 9.52 -9.32 5.24
C GLU A 165 8.84 -9.44 6.59
N LEU A 166 9.17 -10.48 7.34
CA LEU A 166 8.70 -10.67 8.71
C LEU A 166 9.88 -10.86 9.64
N LYS A 167 9.85 -10.16 10.77
CA LYS A 167 10.73 -10.43 11.91
C LYS A 167 9.85 -10.63 13.14
N LEU A 168 9.81 -11.86 13.62
CA LEU A 168 9.01 -12.26 14.78
C LEU A 168 9.90 -12.44 16.01
N ASP A 169 9.28 -12.29 17.16
CA ASP A 169 9.85 -12.56 18.48
C ASP A 169 8.89 -13.47 19.28
N ASP A 170 9.15 -13.66 20.57
CA ASP A 170 8.34 -14.50 21.47
C ASP A 170 7.03 -13.83 21.97
N SER A 171 6.72 -12.62 21.49
CA SER A 171 5.60 -11.83 22.00
C SER A 171 4.22 -12.33 21.52
N GLN A 172 3.17 -11.92 22.24
CA GLN A 172 1.78 -12.21 21.83
C GLN A 172 1.45 -11.62 20.45
N GLY A 173 1.98 -10.42 20.13
CA GLY A 173 1.75 -9.82 18.83
C GLY A 173 2.32 -10.66 17.66
N SER A 174 3.47 -11.30 17.86
CA SER A 174 4.04 -12.24 16.88
C SER A 174 3.16 -13.48 16.70
N LYS A 175 2.60 -14.03 17.80
CA LYS A 175 1.67 -15.17 17.74
C LYS A 175 0.37 -14.81 17.00
N SER A 176 -0.23 -13.66 17.35
CA SER A 176 -1.41 -13.14 16.67
C SER A 176 -1.16 -12.82 15.20
N LEU A 177 0.07 -12.45 14.81
CA LEU A 177 0.44 -12.28 13.40
C LEU A 177 0.33 -13.60 12.65
N VAL A 178 0.88 -14.69 13.18
CA VAL A 178 0.86 -16.00 12.52
C VAL A 178 -0.58 -16.52 12.39
N GLU A 179 -1.40 -16.32 13.42
CA GLU A 179 -2.84 -16.64 13.38
C GLU A 179 -3.57 -15.83 12.30
N MET A 180 -3.36 -14.52 12.24
CA MET A 180 -3.93 -13.67 11.20
C MET A 180 -3.47 -14.10 9.79
N LEU A 181 -2.19 -14.45 9.63
CA LEU A 181 -1.67 -14.96 8.35
C LEU A 181 -2.38 -16.26 7.94
N ARG A 182 -2.62 -17.15 8.90
CA ARG A 182 -3.37 -18.40 8.66
C ARG A 182 -4.76 -18.08 8.10
N ASP A 183 -5.46 -17.09 8.67
CA ASP A 183 -6.80 -16.69 8.21
C ASP A 183 -6.80 -16.08 6.80
N VAL A 184 -5.82 -15.23 6.48
CA VAL A 184 -5.73 -14.61 5.14
C VAL A 184 -5.18 -15.55 4.07
N SER A 185 -4.48 -16.62 4.46
CA SER A 185 -3.81 -17.55 3.55
C SER A 185 -4.75 -18.52 2.82
N SER A 186 -6.07 -18.44 3.04
CA SER A 186 -7.08 -19.33 2.42
C SER A 186 -7.00 -19.45 0.89
N THR A 187 -6.42 -18.47 0.20
CA THR A 187 -6.21 -18.48 -1.26
C THR A 187 -4.75 -18.57 -1.70
N ARG A 188 -3.82 -18.78 -0.76
CA ARG A 188 -2.36 -18.61 -0.89
C ARG A 188 -1.95 -17.20 -1.31
N LEU A 189 -1.00 -16.64 -0.57
CA LEU A 189 -0.51 -15.28 -0.80
C LEU A 189 0.49 -15.27 -1.97
N LYS A 190 0.27 -14.37 -2.93
CA LYS A 190 1.13 -14.20 -4.11
C LYS A 190 2.32 -13.32 -3.76
N VAL A 191 3.41 -13.95 -3.34
CA VAL A 191 4.62 -13.27 -2.87
C VAL A 191 5.81 -13.66 -3.75
N GLY A 192 6.51 -12.69 -4.32
CA GLY A 192 7.69 -12.93 -5.15
C GLY A 192 8.94 -13.30 -4.35
N LYS A 193 9.14 -12.65 -3.20
CA LYS A 193 10.31 -12.82 -2.33
C LYS A 193 9.87 -12.79 -0.87
N ALA A 194 10.24 -13.79 -0.09
CA ALA A 194 9.97 -13.83 1.35
C ALA A 194 11.27 -13.77 2.15
N LYS A 195 11.32 -12.89 3.16
CA LYS A 195 12.34 -12.89 4.21
C LYS A 195 11.66 -13.09 5.56
N ILE A 196 12.01 -14.16 6.26
CA ILE A 196 11.38 -14.54 7.53
C ILE A 196 12.48 -14.74 8.58
N SER A 197 12.48 -13.91 9.60
CA SER A 197 13.36 -14.03 10.76
C SER A 197 12.52 -14.42 11.98
N VAL A 198 12.76 -15.60 12.57
CA VAL A 198 11.96 -16.17 13.66
C VAL A 198 12.86 -16.82 14.73
N GLU A 199 12.33 -17.11 15.91
CA GLU A 199 13.02 -17.93 16.94
C GLU A 199 12.67 -19.42 16.82
N ASN A 200 11.51 -19.74 16.24
CA ASN A 200 11.04 -21.10 16.01
C ASN A 200 11.00 -21.38 14.50
N THR A 201 11.82 -22.32 14.04
CA THR A 201 11.90 -22.66 12.62
C THR A 201 10.61 -23.28 12.08
N ASP A 202 9.77 -23.90 12.92
CA ASP A 202 8.47 -24.40 12.48
C ASP A 202 7.50 -23.26 12.11
N ASP A 203 7.57 -22.11 12.79
CA ASP A 203 6.77 -20.93 12.44
C ASP A 203 7.19 -20.40 11.07
N ALA A 204 8.50 -20.39 10.76
CA ALA A 204 8.99 -20.02 9.43
C ALA A 204 8.45 -20.95 8.34
N LEU A 205 8.43 -22.27 8.58
CA LEU A 205 7.91 -23.23 7.61
C LEU A 205 6.39 -23.15 7.47
N GLU A 206 5.67 -22.87 8.54
CA GLU A 206 4.23 -22.61 8.50
C GLU A 206 3.94 -21.37 7.65
N ILE A 207 4.60 -20.24 7.94
CA ILE A 207 4.45 -19.00 7.19
C ILE A 207 4.80 -19.19 5.72
N LEU A 208 5.89 -19.89 5.43
CA LEU A 208 6.31 -20.21 4.07
C LEU A 208 5.22 -21.01 3.32
N GLY A 209 4.52 -21.91 4.05
CA GLY A 209 3.40 -22.68 3.53
C GLY A 209 2.19 -21.84 3.09
N PHE A 210 2.06 -20.60 3.57
CA PHE A 210 0.99 -19.68 3.17
C PHE A 210 1.21 -19.05 1.80
N PHE A 211 2.41 -19.13 1.22
CA PHE A 211 2.73 -18.53 -0.08
C PHE A 211 2.46 -19.49 -1.24
N GLU A 212 2.12 -18.92 -2.40
CA GLU A 212 1.98 -19.67 -3.66
C GLU A 212 3.36 -20.13 -4.17
N PRO A 213 3.63 -21.45 -4.31
CA PRO A 213 4.94 -21.98 -4.67
C PRO A 213 5.56 -21.42 -5.95
N GLY A 214 4.77 -21.34 -7.02
CA GLY A 214 5.25 -20.89 -8.32
C GLY A 214 5.57 -19.40 -8.38
N GLU A 215 4.95 -18.60 -7.51
CA GLU A 215 5.18 -17.16 -7.39
C GLU A 215 6.42 -16.85 -6.55
N LEU A 216 6.70 -17.69 -5.53
CA LEU A 216 7.79 -17.47 -4.58
C LEU A 216 9.16 -17.84 -5.16
N LYS A 217 9.80 -16.87 -5.81
CA LYS A 217 11.11 -17.06 -6.46
C LYS A 217 12.29 -16.98 -5.50
N LYS A 218 12.17 -16.23 -4.40
CA LYS A 218 13.25 -16.07 -3.42
C LYS A 218 12.79 -16.34 -2.00
N ILE A 219 13.56 -17.15 -1.29
CA ILE A 219 13.33 -17.50 0.12
C ILE A 219 14.56 -17.11 0.93
N GLU A 220 14.36 -16.33 1.97
CA GLU A 220 15.40 -15.97 2.95
C GLU A 220 14.88 -16.29 4.35
N LEU A 221 15.51 -17.25 5.02
CA LEU A 221 15.13 -17.64 6.39
C LEU A 221 16.30 -17.39 7.34
N GLU A 222 15.99 -16.77 8.47
CA GLU A 222 16.96 -16.44 9.52
C GLU A 222 16.44 -16.94 10.87
N ASP A 223 17.25 -17.71 11.59
CA ASP A 223 17.00 -17.97 13.00
C ASP A 223 17.61 -16.85 13.84
N THR A 224 16.77 -16.19 14.63
CA THR A 224 17.21 -15.09 15.52
C THR A 224 17.92 -15.60 16.79
N ILE A 225 17.92 -16.91 17.02
CA ILE A 225 18.71 -17.60 18.04
C ILE A 225 19.77 -18.46 17.34
N ALA A 226 21.02 -18.01 17.38
CA ALA A 226 22.13 -18.80 16.86
C ALA A 226 22.16 -20.20 17.50
N TRP A 227 22.64 -21.20 16.75
CA TRP A 227 22.94 -22.58 17.19
C TRP A 227 21.80 -23.60 17.19
N ARG A 228 20.60 -23.28 16.71
CA ARG A 228 19.59 -24.31 16.41
C ARG A 228 19.77 -24.88 15.01
N HIS A 229 19.43 -26.16 14.85
CA HIS A 229 19.27 -26.78 13.54
C HIS A 229 17.84 -26.55 13.09
N GLY A 230 17.60 -25.65 12.15
CA GLY A 230 16.31 -25.54 11.50
C GLY A 230 15.92 -26.83 10.78
N ASN A 231 14.62 -27.11 10.71
CA ASN A 231 14.08 -28.33 10.10
C ASN A 231 14.15 -28.26 8.55
N VAL A 232 15.36 -28.42 8.02
CA VAL A 232 15.59 -28.28 6.57
C VAL A 232 15.18 -29.51 5.78
N GLU A 233 15.10 -30.68 6.41
CA GLU A 233 14.46 -31.85 5.80
C GLU A 233 13.03 -31.52 5.37
N ARG A 234 12.26 -30.83 6.22
CA ARG A 234 10.93 -30.38 5.87
C ARG A 234 10.95 -29.27 4.82
N LEU A 235 11.87 -28.31 4.93
CA LEU A 235 12.00 -27.21 3.96
C LEU A 235 12.17 -27.72 2.54
N VAL A 236 13.10 -28.65 2.31
CA VAL A 236 13.42 -29.14 0.95
C VAL A 236 12.31 -29.96 0.32
N GLU A 237 11.36 -30.44 1.14
CA GLU A 237 10.18 -31.15 0.66
C GLU A 237 9.03 -30.23 0.24
N MET A 238 9.05 -28.96 0.62
CA MET A 238 7.99 -28.01 0.28
C MET A 238 7.99 -27.68 -1.20
N ASP A 239 6.78 -27.57 -1.78
CA ASP A 239 6.61 -27.10 -3.16
C ASP A 239 7.22 -25.71 -3.35
N GLN A 240 7.09 -24.84 -2.35
CA GLN A 240 7.67 -23.50 -2.35
C GLN A 240 9.18 -23.54 -2.58
N PHE A 241 9.89 -24.45 -1.91
CA PHE A 241 11.33 -24.61 -2.07
C PHE A 241 11.68 -25.23 -3.44
N LYS A 242 10.95 -26.27 -3.85
CA LYS A 242 11.17 -26.99 -5.11
C LYS A 242 10.99 -26.08 -6.35
N GLN A 243 10.17 -25.04 -6.25
CA GLN A 243 9.90 -24.09 -7.34
C GLN A 243 10.63 -22.74 -7.21
N ALA A 244 11.33 -22.52 -6.09
CA ALA A 244 12.14 -21.33 -5.87
C ALA A 244 13.40 -21.32 -6.77
N GLU A 245 13.96 -20.13 -6.97
CA GLU A 245 15.19 -19.92 -7.74
C GLU A 245 16.36 -19.49 -6.86
N ASP A 246 16.09 -18.82 -5.74
CA ASP A 246 17.11 -18.27 -4.84
C ASP A 246 16.74 -18.61 -3.40
N VAL A 247 17.63 -19.30 -2.67
CA VAL A 247 17.43 -19.65 -1.27
C VAL A 247 18.62 -19.22 -0.41
N HIS A 248 18.36 -18.40 0.60
CA HIS A 248 19.34 -17.99 1.60
C HIS A 248 18.90 -18.45 2.99
N ILE A 249 19.61 -19.42 3.55
CA ILE A 249 19.29 -20.06 4.84
C ILE A 249 20.52 -20.25 5.71
N ARG A 250 21.56 -19.43 5.52
CA ARG A 250 22.82 -19.49 6.29
C ARG A 250 22.58 -19.38 7.80
N GLU A 251 21.60 -18.58 8.19
CA GLU A 251 21.25 -18.32 9.59
C GLU A 251 20.11 -19.20 10.08
N PHE A 252 19.52 -20.04 9.22
CA PHE A 252 18.39 -20.90 9.58
C PHE A 252 18.83 -22.25 10.16
N GLY A 253 20.04 -22.70 9.85
CA GLY A 253 20.56 -23.99 10.32
C GLY A 253 21.93 -24.34 9.74
N VAL A 254 22.55 -25.38 10.31
CA VAL A 254 23.82 -25.94 9.85
C VAL A 254 23.57 -27.32 9.24
N PHE A 255 24.12 -27.58 8.05
CA PHE A 255 23.94 -28.84 7.30
C PHE A 255 25.21 -29.68 7.26
N ASP A 256 25.06 -30.99 7.33
CA ASP A 256 26.14 -31.91 7.01
C ASP A 256 26.31 -32.03 5.49
N SER A 257 27.54 -31.87 5.03
CA SER A 257 27.86 -31.81 3.59
C SER A 257 27.77 -33.14 2.87
N GLU A 258 27.80 -34.25 3.60
CA GLU A 258 27.64 -35.61 3.05
C GLU A 258 26.16 -35.99 2.86
N SER A 259 25.23 -35.12 3.25
CA SER A 259 23.80 -35.38 3.12
C SER A 259 23.33 -35.27 1.67
N GLU A 260 22.56 -36.26 1.23
CA GLU A 260 21.78 -36.23 -0.03
C GLU A 260 20.88 -34.99 -0.13
N ILE A 261 20.57 -34.34 1.00
CA ILE A 261 19.81 -33.08 1.07
C ILE A 261 20.49 -31.99 0.23
N LEU A 262 21.83 -31.93 0.18
CA LEU A 262 22.54 -30.90 -0.60
C LEU A 262 22.20 -30.99 -2.10
N LYS A 263 21.96 -32.21 -2.61
CA LYS A 263 21.58 -32.41 -4.01
C LYS A 263 20.21 -31.78 -4.33
N LYS A 264 19.34 -31.63 -3.33
CA LYS A 264 18.03 -30.97 -3.48
C LYS A 264 18.14 -29.46 -3.62
N PHE A 265 19.31 -28.85 -3.44
CA PHE A 265 19.51 -27.42 -3.70
C PHE A 265 19.99 -27.14 -5.13
N LEU A 266 20.40 -28.16 -5.88
CA LEU A 266 21.08 -27.96 -7.17
C LEU A 266 20.16 -27.43 -8.29
N HIS A 267 18.84 -27.45 -8.10
CA HIS A 267 17.91 -26.81 -9.04
C HIS A 267 17.86 -25.28 -8.88
N LEU A 268 18.32 -24.74 -7.74
CA LEU A 268 18.28 -23.31 -7.45
C LEU A 268 19.33 -22.57 -8.26
N LYS A 269 19.01 -21.42 -8.85
CA LYS A 269 19.99 -20.55 -9.53
C LYS A 269 21.02 -19.97 -8.56
N ARG A 270 20.61 -19.71 -7.32
CA ARG A 270 21.47 -19.16 -6.26
C ARG A 270 21.13 -19.81 -4.92
N MET A 271 22.15 -20.18 -4.17
CA MET A 271 21.98 -20.66 -2.80
C MET A 271 23.03 -20.08 -1.86
N VAL A 272 22.62 -19.80 -0.64
CA VAL A 272 23.52 -19.41 0.45
C VAL A 272 23.16 -20.23 1.68
N ILE A 273 24.00 -21.19 2.00
CA ILE A 273 23.80 -22.16 3.09
C ILE A 273 25.00 -22.17 4.03
N LYS A 274 24.83 -22.71 5.25
CA LYS A 274 25.91 -22.95 6.21
C LYS A 274 26.14 -24.46 6.36
N LEU A 275 27.33 -24.92 6.01
CA LEU A 275 27.71 -26.32 6.17
C LEU A 275 28.53 -26.49 7.46
N ASN A 276 28.39 -27.64 8.13
CA ASN A 276 29.16 -28.03 9.30
C ASN A 276 30.64 -28.24 8.91
N VAL A 277 30.85 -29.05 7.87
CA VAL A 277 32.16 -29.34 7.27
C VAL A 277 32.01 -29.21 5.76
N LEU A 278 32.96 -28.59 5.07
CA LEU A 278 33.02 -28.60 3.61
C LEU A 278 34.17 -29.52 3.18
N THR A 279 33.85 -30.70 2.66
CA THR A 279 34.86 -31.61 2.10
C THR A 279 35.29 -31.15 0.71
N LYS A 280 36.49 -31.57 0.28
CA LYS A 280 37.03 -31.20 -1.04
C LYS A 280 36.16 -31.74 -2.17
N GLU A 281 35.64 -32.96 -2.01
CA GLU A 281 34.79 -33.65 -2.96
C GLU A 281 33.49 -32.88 -3.17
N VAL A 282 32.83 -32.45 -2.08
CA VAL A 282 31.60 -31.65 -2.13
C VAL A 282 31.86 -30.27 -2.74
N ALA A 283 32.97 -29.62 -2.39
CA ALA A 283 33.34 -28.33 -2.98
C ALA A 283 33.57 -28.42 -4.49
N LEU A 284 34.27 -29.47 -4.95
CA LEU A 284 34.50 -29.72 -6.38
C LEU A 284 33.19 -30.06 -7.11
N TYR A 285 32.32 -30.85 -6.49
CA TYR A 285 31.00 -31.17 -7.02
C TYR A 285 30.16 -29.90 -7.20
N LEU A 286 30.00 -29.08 -6.16
CA LEU A 286 29.26 -27.82 -6.21
C LEU A 286 29.83 -26.83 -7.24
N LYS A 287 31.16 -26.80 -7.41
CA LYS A 287 31.82 -25.96 -8.43
C LYS A 287 31.49 -26.41 -9.85
N ASN A 288 31.44 -27.72 -10.10
CA ASN A 288 31.26 -28.28 -11.44
C ASN A 288 29.79 -28.27 -11.89
N VAL A 289 28.83 -28.24 -10.96
CA VAL A 289 27.39 -28.21 -11.26
C VAL A 289 26.91 -26.87 -11.86
N SER A 290 27.74 -25.83 -11.88
CA SER A 290 27.58 -24.56 -12.65
C SER A 290 26.14 -24.09 -12.90
N PHE A 291 25.65 -23.18 -12.04
CA PHE A 291 24.35 -22.49 -12.15
C PHE A 291 24.26 -21.49 -13.30
#